data_AF-A0A5F2HV36-F1
#
_entry.id   AF-A0A5F2HV36-F1
#
_cell.length_a   1.000
_cell.length_b   1.000
_cell.length_c   1.000
_cell.angle_alpha   90.00
_cell.angle_beta   90.00
_cell.angle_gamma   90.00
#
_symmetry.space_group_name_H-M   'P 1'
#
loop_
_entity.id
_entity.type
_entity.pdbx_description
1 polymer ?
#
loop_
_entity_poly.entity_id
_entity_poly.type
_entity_poly.pdbx_seq_one_letter_code
_entity_poly.pdbx_strand_id
1 'polypeptide(L)'
;DEQLSDDRLKGLLAFDATLGSHLGPRSPTSLLGPYYRLAGAIGGAAGAQLLPRGGMGAVVVAVRTAAEKAGVTIRTSVPVARIIVEKDRAVGVVLDNGEEL
;
A
#
# COMPACT_ATOMS: atom_id res chain seq x y z
N ASP A 1 5.93 -19.74 18.49
CA ASP A 1 6.83 -20.73 19.11
C ASP A 1 6.25 -21.34 20.37
N GLU A 2 5.67 -20.54 21.29
CA GLU A 2 5.14 -21.09 22.54
C GLU A 2 3.85 -21.91 22.40
N GLN A 3 3.03 -21.66 21.37
CA GLN A 3 1.69 -22.25 21.25
C GLN A 3 1.50 -23.20 20.05
N LEU A 4 2.47 -23.22 19.11
CA LEU A 4 2.40 -24.03 17.89
C LEU A 4 3.72 -24.77 17.74
N SER A 5 3.67 -26.08 17.50
CA SER A 5 4.85 -26.95 17.37
C SER A 5 5.24 -27.24 15.92
N ASP A 6 4.31 -27.21 14.96
CA ASP A 6 4.59 -27.45 13.53
C ASP A 6 5.09 -26.18 12.84
N ASP A 7 6.31 -26.22 12.31
CA ASP A 7 6.95 -25.07 11.66
C ASP A 7 6.26 -24.63 10.36
N ARG A 8 5.61 -25.55 9.63
CA ARG A 8 4.85 -25.21 8.43
C ARG A 8 3.60 -24.41 8.80
N LEU A 9 2.94 -24.80 9.89
CA LEU A 9 1.78 -24.08 10.40
C LEU A 9 2.16 -22.68 10.90
N LYS A 10 3.29 -22.55 11.60
CA LYS A 10 3.84 -21.24 11.97
C LYS A 10 4.10 -20.37 10.74
N GLY A 11 4.72 -20.94 9.71
CA GLY A 11 5.01 -20.24 8.46
C GLY A 11 3.76 -19.77 7.73
N LEU A 12 2.74 -20.63 7.63
CA LEU A 12 1.46 -20.28 6.99
C LEU A 12 0.75 -19.14 7.73
N LEU A 13 0.64 -19.22 9.05
CA LEU A 13 0.00 -18.17 9.85
C LEU A 13 0.81 -16.87 9.85
N ALA A 14 2.14 -16.96 9.85
CA ALA A 14 3.01 -15.79 9.73
C ALA A 14 2.82 -15.09 8.37
N PHE A 15 2.75 -15.87 7.28
CA PHE A 15 2.45 -15.35 5.96
C PHE A 15 1.09 -14.64 5.93
N ASP A 16 0.03 -15.31 6.39
CA ASP A 16 -1.32 -14.75 6.37
C ASP A 16 -1.48 -13.53 7.29
N ALA A 17 -0.82 -13.53 8.45
CA ALA A 17 -0.85 -12.41 9.39
C ALA A 17 -0.14 -11.16 8.87
N THR A 18 0.91 -11.34 8.08
CA THR A 18 1.71 -10.23 7.55
C THR A 18 1.27 -9.77 6.16
N LEU A 19 0.40 -10.54 5.49
CA LEU A 19 -0.02 -10.25 4.12
C LEU A 19 -0.68 -8.87 4.01
N GLY A 20 -0.09 -8.00 3.19
CA GLY A 20 -0.57 -6.63 2.98
C GLY A 20 -0.17 -5.62 4.08
N SER A 21 0.66 -6.03 5.04
CA SER A 21 1.22 -5.15 6.08
C SER A 21 2.73 -4.93 5.89
N HIS A 22 3.26 -3.87 6.49
CA HIS A 22 4.71 -3.67 6.62
C HIS A 22 5.26 -4.26 7.93
N LEU A 23 4.48 -5.09 8.63
CA LEU A 23 4.86 -5.70 9.90
C LEU A 23 5.54 -7.05 9.67
N GLY A 24 6.51 -7.38 10.51
CA GLY A 24 7.09 -8.71 10.57
C GLY A 24 6.23 -9.66 11.42
N PRO A 25 6.41 -10.99 11.29
CA PRO A 25 5.63 -11.98 12.05
C PRO A 25 5.73 -11.88 13.57
N ARG A 26 6.78 -11.21 14.08
CA ARG A 26 7.01 -10.96 15.51
C ARG A 26 6.80 -9.50 15.90
N SER A 27 6.43 -8.63 14.97
CA SER A 27 6.12 -7.25 15.29
C SER A 27 4.89 -7.20 16.22
N PRO A 28 4.85 -6.28 17.19
CA PRO A 28 3.63 -5.99 17.93
C PRO A 28 2.47 -5.76 16.96
N THR A 29 1.28 -6.19 17.34
CA THR A 29 0.02 -6.03 16.58
C THR A 29 -0.06 -6.69 15.19
N SER A 30 0.94 -7.49 14.77
CA SER A 30 0.90 -8.27 13.52
C SER A 30 -0.31 -9.20 13.37
N LEU A 31 -0.91 -9.64 14.49
CA LEU A 31 -2.12 -10.46 14.48
C LEU A 31 -3.43 -9.67 14.35
N LEU A 32 -3.43 -8.34 14.48
CA LEU A 32 -4.68 -7.58 14.40
C LEU A 32 -5.34 -7.68 13.02
N GLY A 33 -4.56 -7.56 11.94
CA GLY A 33 -5.04 -7.71 10.56
C GLY A 33 -5.81 -9.01 10.31
N PRO A 34 -5.23 -10.20 10.56
CA PRO A 34 -5.95 -11.46 10.40
C PRO A 34 -7.12 -11.59 11.38
N TYR A 35 -7.03 -11.10 12.62
CA TYR A 35 -8.18 -11.14 13.54
C TYR A 35 -9.37 -10.33 13.04
N TYR A 36 -9.15 -9.09 12.58
CA TYR A 36 -10.21 -8.27 12.00
C TYR A 36 -10.85 -8.92 10.78
N ARG A 37 -10.02 -9.53 9.92
CA ARG A 37 -10.53 -10.25 8.74
C ARG A 37 -11.36 -11.47 9.13
N LEU A 38 -10.86 -12.32 10.03
CA LEU A 38 -11.55 -13.54 10.46
C LEU A 38 -12.86 -13.25 11.20
N ALA A 39 -12.93 -12.14 11.94
CA ALA A 39 -14.17 -11.68 12.58
C ALA A 39 -15.17 -11.07 11.59
N GLY A 40 -14.72 -10.70 10.39
CA GLY A 40 -15.52 -10.08 9.36
C GLY A 40 -15.89 -11.02 8.21
N ALA A 41 -16.59 -10.46 7.23
CA ALA A 41 -16.90 -11.11 5.97
C ALA A 41 -16.77 -10.09 4.82
N ILE A 42 -16.34 -10.57 3.66
CA ILE A 42 -16.26 -9.77 2.44
C ILE A 42 -16.62 -10.63 1.23
N GLY A 43 -17.30 -10.06 0.24
CA GLY A 43 -17.71 -10.80 -0.95
C GLY A 43 -18.64 -12.00 -0.66
N GLY A 44 -19.38 -11.97 0.45
CA GLY A 44 -20.25 -13.06 0.88
C GLY A 44 -19.57 -14.21 1.62
N ALA A 45 -18.27 -14.12 1.90
CA ALA A 45 -17.50 -15.15 2.60
C ALA A 45 -16.82 -14.60 3.88
N ALA A 46 -16.97 -15.34 4.98
CA ALA A 46 -16.32 -15.02 6.26
C ALA A 46 -14.80 -15.22 6.16
N GLY A 47 -14.02 -14.32 6.77
CA GLY A 47 -12.55 -14.42 6.76
C GLY A 47 -11.89 -14.24 5.40
N ALA A 48 -12.64 -13.88 4.35
CA ALA A 48 -12.14 -13.85 2.99
C ALA A 48 -11.17 -12.69 2.72
N GLN A 49 -10.32 -12.88 1.72
CA GLN A 49 -9.51 -11.85 1.10
C GLN A 49 -9.97 -11.64 -0.33
N LEU A 50 -10.02 -10.39 -0.78
CA LEU A 50 -10.34 -10.06 -2.16
C LEU A 50 -9.06 -9.62 -2.88
N LEU A 51 -8.88 -10.20 -4.07
CA LEU A 51 -7.89 -9.72 -5.02
C LEU A 51 -8.60 -8.83 -6.04
N PRO A 52 -8.10 -7.60 -6.30
CA PRO A 52 -8.64 -6.78 -7.36
C PRO A 52 -8.60 -7.50 -8.70
N ARG A 53 -9.68 -7.42 -9.48
CA ARG A 53 -9.69 -7.93 -10.85
C ARG A 53 -8.63 -7.20 -11.66
N GLY A 54 -7.72 -7.92 -12.30
CA GLY A 54 -6.56 -7.34 -12.98
C GLY A 54 -5.39 -6.96 -12.07
N GLY A 55 -5.46 -7.34 -10.78
CA GLY A 55 -4.39 -7.12 -9.80
C GLY A 55 -4.23 -5.67 -9.37
N MET A 56 -3.15 -5.39 -8.64
CA MET A 56 -2.88 -4.04 -8.11
C MET A 56 -2.66 -2.99 -9.20
N GLY A 57 -2.21 -3.39 -10.40
CA GLY A 57 -2.09 -2.48 -11.55
C GLY A 57 -3.43 -1.87 -11.95
N ALA A 58 -4.53 -2.64 -11.90
CA ALA A 58 -5.87 -2.13 -12.17
C ALA A 58 -6.32 -1.09 -11.14
N VAL A 59 -5.93 -1.25 -9.87
CA VAL A 59 -6.19 -0.27 -8.81
C VAL A 59 -5.46 1.04 -9.10
N VAL A 60 -4.18 0.97 -9.49
CA VAL A 60 -3.38 2.15 -9.86
C VAL A 60 -4.01 2.90 -11.05
N VAL A 61 -4.46 2.16 -12.08
CA VAL A 61 -5.16 2.74 -13.24
C VAL A 61 -6.46 3.42 -12.82
N ALA A 62 -7.24 2.82 -11.92
CA ALA A 62 -8.48 3.40 -11.42
C ALA A 62 -8.22 4.73 -10.68
N VAL A 63 -7.21 4.78 -9.81
CA VAL A 63 -6.80 6.00 -9.09
C VAL A 63 -6.34 7.07 -10.07
N ARG A 64 -5.47 6.73 -11.02
CA ARG A 64 -5.01 7.64 -12.08
C ARG A 64 -6.18 8.26 -12.84
N THR A 65 -7.11 7.42 -13.30
CA THR A 65 -8.28 7.84 -14.07
C THR A 65 -9.17 8.80 -13.26
N ALA A 66 -9.35 8.52 -11.96
CA ALA A 66 -10.12 9.39 -11.08
C ALA A 66 -9.45 10.77 -10.90
N ALA A 67 -8.13 10.80 -10.74
CA ALA A 67 -7.36 12.04 -10.64
C ALA A 67 -7.43 12.87 -11.92
N GLU A 68 -7.23 12.25 -13.09
CA GLU A 68 -7.34 12.92 -14.40
C GLU A 68 -8.75 13.49 -14.61
N LYS A 69 -9.81 12.75 -14.22
CA LYS A 69 -11.21 13.25 -14.25
C LYS A 69 -11.45 14.44 -13.33
N ALA A 70 -10.68 14.57 -12.25
CA ALA A 70 -10.72 15.71 -11.34
C ALA A 70 -9.88 16.90 -11.85
N GLY A 71 -9.27 16.81 -13.04
CA GLY A 71 -8.45 17.87 -13.64
C GLY A 71 -6.96 17.83 -13.27
N VAL A 72 -6.50 16.76 -12.61
CA VAL A 72 -5.08 16.60 -12.25
C VAL A 72 -4.26 16.26 -13.49
N THR A 73 -3.13 16.95 -13.68
CA THR A 73 -2.13 16.60 -14.70
C THR A 73 -1.06 15.70 -14.08
N ILE A 74 -0.81 14.53 -14.67
CA ILE A 74 0.20 13.57 -14.19
C ILE A 74 1.35 13.50 -15.20
N ARG A 75 2.55 13.85 -14.73
CA ARG A 75 3.80 13.73 -15.50
C ARG A 75 4.59 12.54 -14.99
N THR A 76 4.94 11.62 -15.89
CA THR A 76 5.73 10.42 -15.56
C THR A 76 7.10 10.49 -16.23
N SER A 77 8.11 9.81 -15.66
CA SER A 77 9.50 9.88 -16.15
C SER A 77 10.07 11.31 -16.13
N VAL A 78 9.63 12.12 -15.16
CA VAL A 78 10.09 13.49 -14.96
C VAL A 78 10.68 13.58 -13.55
N PRO A 79 11.97 13.24 -13.36
CA PRO A 79 12.57 13.23 -12.05
C PRO A 79 12.74 14.66 -11.50
N VAL A 80 12.43 14.83 -10.22
CA VAL A 80 12.59 16.10 -9.50
C VAL A 80 14.03 16.19 -8.98
N ALA A 81 14.73 17.27 -9.31
CA ALA A 81 16.09 17.52 -8.86
C ALA A 81 16.12 18.16 -7.46
N ARG A 82 15.23 19.11 -7.18
CA ARG A 82 15.11 19.75 -5.85
C ARG A 82 13.73 20.36 -5.62
N ILE A 83 13.39 20.56 -4.34
CA ILE A 83 12.21 21.32 -3.91
C ILE A 83 12.63 22.78 -3.67
N ILE A 84 11.83 23.73 -4.15
CA ILE A 84 12.00 25.16 -3.90
C ILE A 84 11.31 25.50 -2.58
N VAL A 85 12.07 26.04 -1.63
CA VAL A 85 11.58 26.43 -0.31
C VAL A 85 11.84 27.92 -0.06
N GLU A 86 10.78 28.65 0.28
CA GLU A 86 10.84 30.06 0.64
C GLU A 86 10.16 30.27 1.99
N LYS A 87 10.82 30.99 2.91
CA LYS A 87 10.27 31.29 4.24
C LYS A 87 9.72 30.03 4.94
N ASP A 88 10.51 28.96 4.92
CA ASP A 88 10.15 27.63 5.48
C ASP A 88 8.91 26.97 4.88
N ARG A 89 8.54 27.32 3.63
CA ARG A 89 7.42 26.70 2.90
C ARG A 89 7.85 26.21 1.51
N ALA A 90 7.46 24.98 1.16
CA ALA A 90 7.62 24.48 -0.21
C ALA A 90 6.69 25.25 -1.17
N VAL A 91 7.27 25.85 -2.21
CA VAL A 91 6.55 26.68 -3.20
C VAL A 91 6.63 26.16 -4.63
N GLY A 92 7.49 25.16 -4.88
CA GLY A 92 7.63 24.56 -6.20
C GLY A 92 8.71 23.47 -6.22
N VAL A 93 9.01 22.96 -7.40
CA VAL A 93 10.05 21.97 -7.65
C VAL A 93 10.83 22.31 -8.92
N VAL A 94 12.13 21.99 -8.92
CA VAL A 94 12.97 22.05 -10.13
C VAL A 94 13.19 20.64 -10.63
N LEU A 95 12.94 20.42 -11.91
CA LEU A 95 13.13 19.14 -12.61
C LEU A 95 14.60 18.97 -13.05
N ASP A 96 15.00 17.75 -13.41
CA ASP A 96 16.38 17.47 -13.85
C ASP A 96 16.82 18.25 -15.10
N ASN A 97 15.86 18.59 -15.96
CA ASN A 97 16.04 19.38 -17.16
C ASN A 97 16.11 20.90 -16.90
N GLY A 98 15.99 21.33 -15.64
CA GLY A 98 16.01 22.73 -15.22
C GLY A 98 14.67 23.47 -15.29
N GLU A 99 13.58 22.80 -15.70
CA GLU A 99 12.22 23.36 -15.65
C GLU A 99 11.75 23.51 -14.20
N GLU A 100 11.09 24.62 -13.86
CA GLU A 100 10.51 24.87 -12.53
C GLU A 100 8.98 24.76 -12.60
N LEU A 101 8.38 24.07 -11.62
CA LEU A 101 6.93 23.85 -11.45
C LEU A 101 6.44 24.33 -10.09
#